data_AF-E2BWM3-F1
#
_entry.id   AF-E2BWM3-F1
#
_cell.length_a   1.000
_cell.length_b   1.000
_cell.length_c   1.000
_cell.angle_alpha   90.00
_cell.angle_beta   90.00
_cell.angle_gamma   90.00
#
_symmetry.space_group_name_H-M   'P 1'
#
loop_
_entity.id
_entity.type
_entity.pdbx_description
1 polymer ?
#
loop_
_entity_poly.entity_id
_entity_poly.type
_entity_poly.pdbx_seq_one_letter_code
_entity_poly.pdbx_strand_id
1 'polypeptide(L)' 'RCPKKENIRQEWIKALNKLNFILIRTSILCSQHFPSDCFYYPSGRTKQRVYLKPGSVTTIFD' A
#
# COMPACT_ATOMS: atom_id res chain seq x y z
N ARG A 1 1.13 0.08 6.10
CA ARG A 1 2.32 0.89 6.52
C ARG A 1 3.10 1.26 5.26
N CYS A 2 3.67 2.46 5.21
CA CYS A 2 4.51 2.93 4.12
C CYS A 2 5.62 1.91 3.76
N PRO A 3 5.81 1.59 2.46
CA PRO A 3 6.80 0.61 2.02
C PRO A 3 8.24 1.09 2.31
N LYS A 4 9.11 0.15 2.68
CA LYS A 4 10.53 0.42 2.95
C LYS A 4 11.34 0.71 1.68
N LYS A 5 10.93 0.14 0.54
CA LYS A 5 11.60 0.34 -0.75
C LYS A 5 11.30 1.74 -1.27
N GLU A 6 12.35 2.50 -1.56
CA GLU A 6 12.23 3.89 -1.98
C GLU A 6 11.42 4.07 -3.27
N ASN A 7 11.67 3.25 -4.28
CA ASN A 7 10.95 3.34 -5.57
C ASN A 7 9.43 3.25 -5.39
N ILE A 8 8.96 2.26 -4.60
CA ILE A 8 7.53 2.07 -4.32
C ILE A 8 6.98 3.26 -3.51
N ARG A 9 7.76 3.77 -2.55
CA ARG A 9 7.37 4.93 -1.75
C ARG A 9 7.19 6.17 -2.61
N GLN A 10 8.07 6.40 -3.60
CA GLN A 10 7.94 7.50 -4.54
C GLN A 10 6.66 7.38 -5.38
N GLU A 11 6.29 6.17 -5.80
CA GLU A 11 5.04 5.97 -6.53
C GLU A 11 3.81 6.24 -5.66
N TRP A 12 3.83 5.81 -4.39
CA TRP A 12 2.77 6.15 -3.43
C TRP A 12 2.67 7.65 -3.21
N ILE A 13 3.81 8.36 -3.06
CA ILE A 13 3.83 9.81 -2.91
C ILE A 13 3.24 10.47 -4.16
N LYS A 14 3.63 10.05 -5.37
CA LYS A 14 3.07 10.59 -6.62
C LYS A 14 1.56 10.40 -6.72
N ALA A 15 1.06 9.22 -6.36
CA ALA A 15 -0.37 8.94 -6.35
C ALA A 15 -1.13 9.77 -5.31
N LEU A 16 -0.56 9.94 -4.11
CA LEU A 16 -1.14 10.71 -3.00
C LEU A 16 -1.00 12.23 -3.14
N ASN A 17 -0.02 12.72 -3.90
CA ASN A 17 0.17 14.15 -4.13
C ASN A 17 -1.02 14.75 -4.87
N LYS A 18 -1.80 13.93 -5.58
CA LYS A 18 -3.10 14.31 -6.16
C LYS A 18 -4.15 14.70 -5.10
N LEU A 19 -3.98 14.29 -3.85
CA LEU A 19 -4.90 14.53 -2.74
C LEU A 19 -4.39 15.57 -1.73
N ASN A 20 -3.30 16.28 -2.03
CA ASN A 20 -2.59 17.13 -1.05
C ASN A 20 -2.23 16.38 0.24
N PHE A 21 -2.05 15.05 0.15
CA PHE A 21 -1.78 14.21 1.31
C PHE A 21 -0.27 13.98 1.47
N ILE A 22 0.27 14.28 2.65
CA ILE A 22 1.70 14.09 2.94
C ILE A 22 1.92 12.69 3.53
N LEU A 23 2.53 11.81 2.74
CA LEU A 23 2.92 10.48 3.19
C LEU A 23 4.26 10.55 3.95
N ILE A 24 4.22 10.34 5.27
CA ILE A 24 5.42 10.16 6.11
C ILE A 24 5.74 8.67 6.31
N ARG A 25 6.96 8.35 6.78
CA ARG A 25 7.42 6.95 6.94
C ARG A 25 6.55 6.11 7.88
N THR A 26 5.91 6.77 8.84
CA THR A 26 4.99 6.15 9.79
C THR A 26 3.55 6.09 9.29
N SER A 27 3.23 6.75 8.17
CA SER A 27 1.90 6.73 7.58
C SER A 27 1.45 5.31 7.24
N ILE A 28 0.17 5.08 7.45
CA ILE A 28 -0.53 3.87 7.09
C ILE A 28 -1.66 4.29 6.16
N LEU A 29 -1.84 3.55 5.07
CA LEU A 29 -2.98 3.69 4.19
C LEU A 29 -3.94 2.55 4.45
N CYS A 30 -5.24 2.86 4.35
CA CYS A 30 -6.31 1.88 4.38
C CYS A 30 -6.21 0.95 3.16
N SER A 31 -6.70 -0.28 3.31
CA SER A 31 -6.72 -1.27 2.23
C SER A 31 -7.55 -0.84 1.02
N GLN A 32 -8.51 0.06 1.21
CA GLN A 32 -9.38 0.60 0.15
C GLN A 32 -8.62 1.35 -0.96
N HIS A 33 -7.41 1.85 -0.67
CA HIS A 33 -6.57 2.55 -1.65
C HIS A 33 -5.80 1.61 -2.58
N PHE A 34 -5.94 0.29 -2.37
CA PHE A 34 -5.31 -0.73 -3.18
C PHE A 34 -6.36 -1.64 -3.82
N PRO A 35 -6.17 -2.04 -5.08
CA PRO A 35 -6.97 -3.08 -5.71
C PRO A 35 -6.93 -4.37 -4.91
N SER A 36 -8.01 -5.14 -4.94
CA SER A 36 -8.09 -6.46 -4.30
C SER A 36 -6.99 -7.42 -4.79
N ASP A 37 -6.57 -7.31 -6.05
CA ASP A 37 -5.47 -8.12 -6.61
C ASP A 37 -4.08 -7.72 -6.08
N CYS A 38 -3.93 -6.56 -5.44
CA CYS A 38 -2.68 -6.19 -4.78
C CYS A 38 -2.46 -6.93 -3.46
N PHE A 39 -3.42 -7.73 -3.00
CA PHE A 39 -3.36 -8.47 -1.75
C PHE A 39 -3.05 -9.95 -1.97
N TYR A 40 -2.37 -10.56 -1.00
CA TYR A 40 -2.11 -11.99 -0.97
C TYR A 40 -2.26 -12.55 0.44
N TYR A 41 -2.58 -13.84 0.50
CA TYR A 41 -2.80 -14.60 1.72
C TYR A 41 -1.64 -15.60 1.88
N PRO A 42 -0.73 -15.40 2.84
CA PRO A 42 0.32 -16.38 3.10
C PRO A 42 -0.30 -17.65 3.72
N SER A 43 -0.05 -18.78 3.07
CA SER A 43 -0.41 -20.11 3.58
C SER A 43 0.42 -20.46 4.82
N GLY A 44 -0.21 -21.06 5.84
CA GLY A 44 0.49 -21.63 7.00
C GLY A 44 0.45 -20.83 8.30
N ARG A 45 -0.40 -19.80 8.43
CA ARG A 45 -0.65 -19.13 9.73
C ARG A 45 -2.06 -19.37 10.23
N THR A 46 -2.19 -19.69 11.53
CA THR A 46 -3.45 -19.87 12.27
C THR A 46 -4.35 -18.63 12.29
N LYS A 47 -3.78 -17.45 12.01
CA LYS A 47 -4.54 -16.21 11.76
C LYS A 47 -4.23 -15.73 10.34
N GLN A 48 -5.24 -15.77 9.46
CA GLN A 48 -5.15 -15.26 8.09
C GLN A 48 -4.98 -13.74 8.12
N ARG A 49 -3.74 -13.27 8.08
CA ARG A 49 -3.43 -11.86 7.85
C ARG A 49 -3.32 -11.63 6.35
N VAL A 50 -3.95 -10.57 5.86
CA VAL A 50 -3.85 -10.13 4.48
C VAL A 50 -2.63 -9.24 4.33
N TYR A 51 -1.81 -9.49 3.30
CA TYR A 51 -0.60 -8.72 3.02
C TYR A 51 -0.68 -8.08 1.65
N LEU A 52 -0.05 -6.92 1.49
CA LEU A 52 0.15 -6.28 0.19
C LEU A 52 1.32 -6.95 -0.53
N LYS A 53 1.12 -7.33 -1.79
CA LYS A 53 2.18 -7.83 -2.66
C LYS A 53 3.34 -6.82 -2.67
N PRO A 54 4.60 -7.28 -2.66
CA PRO A 54 5.74 -6.38 -2.81
C PRO A 54 5.64 -5.65 -4.16
N GLY A 55 5.69 -4.33 -4.16
CA GLY A 55 5.55 -3.53 -5.40
C GLY A 55 4.14 -2.97 -5.62
N SER A 56 3.14 -3.37 -4.82
CA SER A 56 1.81 -2.80 -4.93
C SER A 56 1.83 -1.29 -4.71
N VAL A 57 1.22 -0.57 -5.65
CA VAL A 57 1.05 0.88 -5.61
C VAL A 57 -0.41 1.23 -5.40
N THR A 58 -0.64 2.39 -4.77
CA THR A 58 -1.99 2.91 -4.56
C THR A 58 -2.55 3.37 -5.90
N THR A 59 -3.61 2.74 -6.39
CA THR A 59 -4.21 3.10 -7.69
C THR A 59 -5.64 3.63 -7.54
N ILE A 60 -6.25 3.53 -6.36
CA ILE A 60 -7.64 3.89 -6.13
C ILE A 60 -7.69 5.21 -5.36
N PHE A 61 -7.72 6.29 -6.13
CA PHE A 61 -8.13 7.63 -5.71
C PHE A 61 -8.95 8.22 -6.86
N ASP A 62 -10.04 7.54 -7.20
CA ASP A 62 -11.10 8.08 -8.04
C ASP A 62 -12.21 8.60 -7.12
#